data_AF-A0A838SK86-F1
#
_entry.id   AF-A0A838SK86-F1
#
_cell.length_a   1.000
_cell.length_b   1.000
_cell.length_c   1.000
_cell.angle_alpha   90.00
_cell.angle_beta   90.00
_cell.angle_gamma   90.00
#
_symmetry.space_group_name_H-M   'P 1'
#
loop_
_entity.id
_entity.type
_entity.pdbx_description
1 polymer ?
#
loop_
_entity_poly.entity_id
_entity_poly.type
_entity_poly.pdbx_seq_one_letter_code
_entity_poly.pdbx_strand_id
1 'polypeptide(L)'
;MSDAVCQFKIETKLPFAVSRHHQESLTFHLAEGVWATIFAVDAEPGITNSGVPMLSATETHTVPDAWLRVLKGISRGDWPDGFRANEPDLLLFDFYPADMQAFCASVADSLTRHWMEAYALIRWRWSSAVDPGSLATPDGPLLWSDDGEEWNRLRLRPQWSARLHPQLSLNPAVEQELEALAATDVREPVGREIWHVASQVDPVTTIILAVTAVEVELKRLLSALVPEAGWLVINLPAPPIVRIIEEYLPKLEGYDQTLSPRRALIGTLKKAVKLRNDFVHVGPLGDASWLHSRLKAETVREVLAATSDLLWLFDAQRGHSWALDNLSDQTSFDLGLRSDSVPEPAGERTFVVPRDQGT
;
A
#
# COMPACT_ATOMS: atom_id res chain seq x y z
N MET A 1 -33.67 -26.40 5.28
CA MET A 1 -33.49 -25.26 4.36
C MET A 1 -32.24 -25.60 3.58
N SER A 2 -32.33 -25.60 2.25
CA SER A 2 -31.13 -25.75 1.42
C SER A 2 -30.37 -24.43 1.46
N ASP A 3 -29.07 -24.55 1.63
CA ASP A 3 -28.14 -23.43 1.56
C ASP A 3 -27.38 -23.52 0.24
N ALA A 4 -27.03 -22.38 -0.31
CA ALA A 4 -26.27 -22.26 -1.54
C ALA A 4 -24.93 -21.56 -1.28
N VAL A 5 -23.92 -21.92 -2.07
CA VAL A 5 -22.62 -21.27 -2.03
C VAL A 5 -22.66 -20.05 -2.96
N CYS A 6 -22.20 -18.91 -2.46
CA CYS A 6 -22.09 -17.66 -3.22
C CYS A 6 -20.73 -17.02 -2.98
N GLN A 7 -20.21 -16.38 -4.01
CA GLN A 7 -19.02 -15.56 -3.94
C GLN A 7 -19.40 -14.09 -3.88
N PHE A 8 -18.69 -13.32 -3.07
CA PHE A 8 -18.82 -11.87 -2.96
C PHE A 8 -17.47 -11.23 -3.25
N LYS A 9 -17.47 -10.10 -3.95
CA LYS A 9 -16.24 -9.44 -4.40
C LYS A 9 -16.36 -7.93 -4.33
N ILE A 10 -15.29 -7.23 -3.95
CA ILE A 10 -15.14 -5.79 -4.17
C ILE A 10 -14.03 -5.59 -5.20
N GLU A 11 -14.23 -4.69 -6.16
CA GLU A 11 -13.28 -4.40 -7.22
C GLU A 11 -12.98 -2.91 -7.31
N THR A 12 -11.70 -2.55 -7.18
CA THR A 12 -11.26 -1.15 -7.24
C THR A 12 -10.15 -0.99 -8.24
N LYS A 13 -10.25 0.08 -9.03
CA LYS A 13 -9.19 0.48 -9.97
C LYS A 13 -7.96 0.89 -9.16
N LEU A 14 -6.83 0.27 -9.48
CA LEU A 14 -5.58 0.50 -8.76
C LEU A 14 -4.84 1.72 -9.30
N PRO A 15 -4.16 2.50 -8.43
CA PRO A 15 -3.50 3.77 -8.75
C PRO A 15 -2.30 3.79 -9.68
N PHE A 16 -2.22 2.83 -10.57
CA PHE A 16 -1.09 2.60 -11.42
C PHE A 16 -1.55 1.91 -12.71
N ALA A 17 -0.70 1.83 -13.72
CA ALA A 17 -0.90 1.04 -14.94
C ALA A 17 -0.21 -0.32 -14.80
N VAL A 18 -0.49 -1.27 -15.68
CA VAL A 18 0.31 -2.52 -15.81
C VAL A 18 0.85 -2.61 -17.23
N SER A 19 2.13 -2.96 -17.40
CA SER A 19 2.66 -3.39 -18.69
C SER A 19 2.18 -4.82 -18.95
N ARG A 20 1.52 -5.03 -20.10
CA ARG A 20 1.06 -6.36 -20.50
C ARG A 20 2.26 -7.26 -20.77
N HIS A 21 2.47 -8.23 -19.91
CA HIS A 21 3.14 -9.49 -20.25
C HIS A 21 2.15 -10.64 -20.09
N HIS A 22 2.52 -11.84 -20.55
CA HIS A 22 1.66 -13.00 -20.88
C HIS A 22 0.59 -13.49 -19.86
N GLN A 23 0.49 -12.91 -18.66
CA GLN A 23 -0.58 -13.17 -17.69
C GLN A 23 -1.62 -12.04 -17.69
N GLU A 24 -2.89 -12.39 -17.89
CA GLU A 24 -4.04 -11.46 -17.85
C GLU A 24 -4.42 -11.08 -16.40
N SER A 25 -4.06 -11.92 -15.43
CA SER A 25 -4.30 -11.72 -14.00
C SER A 25 -3.26 -12.43 -13.13
N LEU A 26 -3.14 -11.96 -11.89
CA LEU A 26 -2.36 -12.54 -10.80
C LEU A 26 -3.31 -12.75 -9.61
N THR A 27 -3.38 -13.96 -9.07
CA THR A 27 -4.26 -14.29 -7.93
C THR A 27 -3.44 -14.80 -6.75
N PHE A 28 -3.74 -14.34 -5.54
CA PHE A 28 -3.11 -14.85 -4.33
C PHE A 28 -4.12 -15.01 -3.19
N HIS A 29 -3.90 -16.02 -2.36
CA HIS A 29 -4.79 -16.34 -1.25
C HIS A 29 -4.45 -15.53 0.00
N LEU A 30 -5.48 -14.93 0.61
CA LEU A 30 -5.34 -14.17 1.86
C LEU A 30 -5.72 -15.02 3.08
N ALA A 31 -6.73 -15.86 2.93
CA ALA A 31 -7.23 -16.77 3.97
C ALA A 31 -8.03 -17.92 3.33
N GLU A 32 -8.52 -18.86 4.14
CA GLU A 32 -9.41 -19.92 3.66
C GLU A 32 -10.68 -19.32 3.03
N GLY A 33 -10.90 -19.62 1.74
CA GLY A 33 -12.05 -19.08 0.99
C GLY A 33 -11.94 -17.60 0.61
N VAL A 34 -10.77 -16.97 0.81
CA VAL A 34 -10.52 -15.55 0.52
C VAL A 34 -9.30 -15.40 -0.40
N TRP A 35 -9.46 -14.68 -1.50
CA TRP A 35 -8.36 -14.39 -2.43
C TRP A 35 -8.43 -12.96 -2.98
N ALA A 36 -7.28 -12.46 -3.41
CA ALA A 36 -7.16 -11.21 -4.12
C ALA A 36 -6.70 -11.46 -5.55
N THR A 37 -7.23 -10.72 -6.51
CA THR A 37 -6.83 -10.80 -7.92
C THR A 37 -6.47 -9.43 -8.44
N ILE A 38 -5.29 -9.32 -9.04
CA ILE A 38 -4.86 -8.14 -9.81
C ILE A 38 -5.00 -8.50 -11.28
N PHE A 39 -5.74 -7.73 -12.06
CA PHE A 39 -5.92 -8.01 -13.48
C PHE A 39 -5.96 -6.75 -14.32
N ALA A 40 -5.45 -6.84 -15.54
CA ALA A 40 -5.46 -5.72 -16.46
C ALA A 40 -6.85 -5.59 -17.09
N VAL A 41 -7.49 -4.42 -16.98
CA VAL A 41 -8.72 -4.14 -17.71
C VAL A 41 -8.35 -3.63 -19.10
N ASP A 42 -8.91 -4.22 -20.16
CA ASP A 42 -8.78 -3.69 -21.52
C ASP A 42 -9.26 -2.23 -21.55
N ALA A 43 -8.48 -1.35 -22.18
CA ALA A 43 -8.92 0.02 -22.38
C ALA A 43 -10.20 0.00 -23.24
N GLU A 44 -11.22 0.75 -22.82
CA GLU A 44 -12.43 0.90 -23.64
C GLU A 44 -12.04 1.37 -25.06
N PRO A 45 -12.67 0.84 -26.12
CA PRO A 45 -12.37 1.23 -27.50
C PRO A 45 -12.43 2.76 -27.66
N GLY A 46 -11.28 3.39 -27.92
CA GLY A 46 -11.15 4.85 -28.09
C GLY A 46 -10.42 5.59 -26.97
N ILE A 47 -10.05 4.93 -25.86
CA ILE A 47 -9.20 5.48 -24.82
C ILE A 47 -7.77 4.98 -25.04
N THR A 48 -6.85 5.85 -25.44
CA THR A 48 -5.46 5.49 -25.80
C THR A 48 -4.53 5.23 -24.61
N ASN A 49 -5.04 5.23 -23.39
CA ASN A 49 -4.25 4.97 -22.19
C ASN A 49 -4.32 3.48 -21.81
N SER A 50 -3.14 2.89 -21.64
CA SER A 50 -2.87 1.55 -21.12
C SER A 50 -3.85 1.07 -20.06
N GLY A 51 -4.16 -0.24 -20.09
CA GLY A 51 -5.10 -0.89 -19.17
C GLY A 51 -4.83 -0.56 -17.71
N VAL A 52 -5.87 -0.08 -17.04
CA VAL A 52 -5.82 0.17 -15.59
C VAL A 52 -6.01 -1.18 -14.90
N PRO A 53 -5.05 -1.64 -14.08
CA PRO A 53 -5.23 -2.77 -13.21
C PRO A 53 -6.42 -2.57 -12.30
N MET A 54 -7.15 -3.63 -12.07
CA MET A 54 -8.15 -3.72 -11.02
C MET A 54 -7.62 -4.67 -9.95
N LEU A 55 -7.75 -4.27 -8.69
CA LEU A 55 -7.59 -5.16 -7.54
C LEU A 55 -8.97 -5.55 -7.08
N SER A 56 -9.21 -6.85 -7.05
CA SER A 56 -10.35 -7.43 -6.39
C SER A 56 -9.97 -8.18 -5.13
N ALA A 57 -10.84 -8.16 -4.13
CA ALA A 57 -10.85 -9.11 -3.03
C ALA A 57 -12.15 -9.91 -3.14
N THR A 58 -12.08 -11.23 -2.99
CA THR A 58 -13.21 -12.14 -3.16
C THR A 58 -13.29 -13.09 -1.97
N GLU A 59 -14.51 -13.35 -1.49
CA GLU A 59 -14.82 -14.27 -0.41
C GLU A 59 -15.94 -15.23 -0.80
N THR A 60 -15.87 -16.48 -0.34
CA THR A 60 -16.93 -17.48 -0.52
C THR A 60 -17.75 -17.65 0.75
N HIS A 61 -19.07 -17.63 0.63
CA HIS A 61 -20.03 -17.73 1.74
C HIS A 61 -21.14 -18.72 1.43
N THR A 62 -21.70 -19.35 2.46
CA THR A 62 -22.94 -20.12 2.35
C THR A 62 -24.12 -19.24 2.76
N VAL A 63 -25.10 -19.10 1.89
CA VAL A 63 -26.28 -18.24 2.11
C VAL A 63 -27.58 -19.04 1.97
N PRO A 64 -28.65 -18.65 2.67
CA PRO A 64 -29.97 -19.27 2.47
C PRO A 64 -30.48 -19.11 1.03
N ASP A 65 -31.08 -20.16 0.45
CA ASP A 65 -31.70 -20.10 -0.90
C ASP A 65 -32.75 -18.99 -1.06
N ALA A 66 -33.38 -18.59 0.05
CA ALA A 66 -34.30 -17.47 0.06
C ALA A 66 -33.61 -16.14 -0.30
N TRP A 67 -32.38 -15.93 0.16
CA TRP A 67 -31.61 -14.72 -0.15
C TRP A 67 -31.15 -14.71 -1.60
N LEU A 68 -30.76 -15.87 -2.15
CA LEU A 68 -30.42 -15.99 -3.58
C LEU A 68 -31.57 -15.57 -4.50
N ARG A 69 -32.80 -15.95 -4.15
CA ARG A 69 -33.99 -15.50 -4.89
C ARG A 69 -34.18 -13.98 -4.84
N VAL A 70 -33.86 -13.36 -3.70
CA VAL A 70 -33.89 -11.90 -3.55
C VAL A 70 -32.79 -11.24 -4.39
N LEU A 71 -31.57 -11.78 -4.37
CA LEU A 71 -30.40 -11.29 -5.11
C LEU A 71 -30.58 -11.38 -6.63
N LYS A 72 -31.12 -12.51 -7.14
CA LYS A 72 -31.43 -12.72 -8.56
C LYS A 72 -32.57 -11.84 -9.08
N GLY A 73 -33.21 -11.08 -8.20
CA GLY A 73 -34.29 -10.18 -8.51
C GLY A 73 -35.61 -10.67 -7.95
N ILE A 74 -36.28 -9.75 -7.27
CA ILE A 74 -37.65 -9.93 -6.83
C ILE A 74 -38.56 -9.78 -8.06
N SER A 75 -39.40 -10.78 -8.33
CA SER A 75 -40.40 -10.69 -9.40
C SER A 75 -41.29 -9.46 -9.15
N ARG A 76 -41.75 -8.79 -10.21
CA ARG A 76 -42.53 -7.54 -10.09
C ARG A 76 -43.79 -7.66 -9.19
N GLY A 77 -44.33 -8.87 -9.04
CA GLY A 77 -45.46 -9.15 -8.14
C GLY A 77 -45.11 -9.23 -6.65
N ASP A 78 -43.82 -9.35 -6.33
CA ASP A 78 -43.32 -9.51 -4.96
C ASP A 78 -42.59 -8.24 -4.46
N TRP A 79 -42.69 -7.13 -5.21
CA TRP A 79 -42.07 -5.86 -4.81
C TRP A 79 -42.71 -5.33 -3.53
N PRO A 80 -41.89 -4.86 -2.56
CA PRO A 80 -42.41 -4.20 -1.38
C PRO A 80 -43.23 -2.96 -1.76
N ASP A 81 -44.27 -2.68 -0.97
CA ASP A 81 -45.05 -1.45 -1.12
C ASP A 81 -44.13 -0.22 -1.09
N GLY A 82 -44.20 0.59 -2.15
CA GLY A 82 -43.39 1.80 -2.32
C GLY A 82 -42.12 1.64 -3.17
N PHE A 83 -41.73 0.41 -3.57
CA PHE A 83 -40.61 0.22 -4.48
C PHE A 83 -40.94 0.67 -5.91
N ARG A 84 -40.05 1.46 -6.53
CA ARG A 84 -40.21 1.98 -7.89
C ARG A 84 -38.95 1.69 -8.72
N ALA A 85 -39.10 0.87 -9.75
CA ALA A 85 -38.01 0.33 -10.59
C ALA A 85 -37.04 1.36 -11.18
N ASN A 86 -37.50 2.61 -11.33
CA ASN A 86 -36.83 3.68 -12.05
C ASN A 86 -36.53 4.90 -11.17
N GLU A 87 -36.77 4.83 -9.85
CA GLU A 87 -36.38 5.90 -8.95
C GLU A 87 -34.95 5.64 -8.43
N PRO A 88 -34.00 6.56 -8.69
CA PRO A 88 -32.59 6.36 -8.40
C PRO A 88 -32.21 6.41 -6.90
N ASP A 89 -33.15 6.71 -5.99
CA ASP A 89 -32.81 7.14 -4.62
C ASP A 89 -33.36 6.28 -3.47
N LEU A 90 -34.05 5.16 -3.74
CA LEU A 90 -34.30 4.14 -2.72
C LEU A 90 -33.29 3.01 -2.89
N LEU A 91 -32.39 2.88 -1.91
CA LEU A 91 -31.41 1.81 -1.85
C LEU A 91 -32.20 0.49 -1.83
N LEU A 92 -32.15 -0.30 -2.90
CA LEU A 92 -32.74 -1.64 -2.96
C LEU A 92 -32.31 -2.48 -1.74
N PHE A 93 -31.15 -2.15 -1.18
CA PHE A 93 -30.63 -2.67 0.07
C PHE A 93 -31.57 -2.52 1.28
N ASP A 94 -32.25 -1.38 1.44
CA ASP A 94 -33.13 -1.11 2.59
C ASP A 94 -34.36 -2.03 2.58
N PHE A 95 -34.66 -2.65 1.43
CA PHE A 95 -35.73 -3.62 1.25
C PHE A 95 -35.31 -5.07 1.47
N TYR A 96 -34.02 -5.35 1.68
CA TYR A 96 -33.58 -6.69 2.02
C TYR A 96 -34.03 -7.07 3.44
N PRO A 97 -34.26 -8.37 3.72
CA PRO A 97 -34.43 -8.84 5.09
C PRO A 97 -33.31 -8.32 6.01
N ALA A 98 -33.64 -7.97 7.25
CA ALA A 98 -32.69 -7.31 8.16
C ALA A 98 -31.43 -8.17 8.45
N ASP A 99 -31.61 -9.49 8.50
CA ASP A 99 -30.53 -10.49 8.57
C ASP A 99 -29.63 -10.46 7.32
N MET A 100 -30.22 -10.35 6.13
CA MET A 100 -29.47 -10.19 4.87
C MET A 100 -28.73 -8.85 4.80
N GLN A 101 -29.33 -7.76 5.27
CA GLN A 101 -28.65 -6.46 5.35
C GLN A 101 -27.44 -6.52 6.28
N ALA A 102 -27.62 -7.07 7.49
CA ALA A 102 -26.54 -7.24 8.46
C ALA A 102 -25.42 -8.13 7.89
N PHE A 103 -25.79 -9.21 7.21
CA PHE A 103 -24.84 -10.09 6.52
C PHE A 103 -24.05 -9.34 5.44
N CYS A 104 -24.72 -8.67 4.50
CA CYS A 104 -24.05 -7.92 3.43
C CYS A 104 -23.14 -6.80 3.96
N ALA A 105 -23.53 -6.12 5.04
CA ALA A 105 -22.67 -5.14 5.71
C ALA A 105 -21.42 -5.81 6.29
N SER A 106 -21.56 -6.96 6.95
CA SER A 106 -20.43 -7.71 7.49
C SER A 106 -19.48 -8.24 6.40
N VAL A 107 -20.02 -8.69 5.26
CA VAL A 107 -19.25 -9.12 4.10
C VAL A 107 -18.52 -7.93 3.46
N ALA A 108 -19.17 -6.77 3.34
CA ALA A 108 -18.53 -5.56 2.83
C ALA A 108 -17.37 -5.10 3.73
N ASP A 109 -17.55 -5.11 5.05
CA ASP A 109 -16.50 -4.79 6.02
C ASP A 109 -15.34 -5.80 5.94
N SER A 110 -15.64 -7.09 5.79
CA SER A 110 -14.64 -8.15 5.64
C SER A 110 -13.83 -7.99 4.35
N LEU A 111 -14.51 -7.85 3.22
CA LEU A 111 -13.88 -7.65 1.91
C LEU A 111 -13.06 -6.36 1.87
N THR A 112 -13.52 -5.30 2.53
CA THR A 112 -12.76 -4.05 2.66
C THR A 112 -11.45 -4.28 3.40
N ARG A 113 -11.47 -5.02 4.52
CA ARG A 113 -10.24 -5.36 5.25
C ARG A 113 -9.29 -6.19 4.40
N HIS A 114 -9.78 -7.25 3.75
CA HIS A 114 -8.97 -8.11 2.89
C HIS A 114 -8.41 -7.35 1.67
N TRP A 115 -9.20 -6.44 1.10
CA TRP A 115 -8.76 -5.56 0.03
C TRP A 115 -7.63 -4.65 0.50
N MET A 116 -7.76 -4.02 1.68
CA MET A 116 -6.69 -3.19 2.25
C MET A 116 -5.43 -3.98 2.54
N GLU A 117 -5.56 -5.22 3.03
CA GLU A 117 -4.43 -6.13 3.27
C GLU A 117 -3.71 -6.48 1.97
N ALA A 118 -4.45 -6.86 0.93
CA ALA A 118 -3.91 -7.10 -0.40
C ALA A 118 -3.23 -5.84 -0.96
N TYR A 119 -3.88 -4.68 -0.85
CA TYR A 119 -3.34 -3.41 -1.32
C TYR A 119 -2.04 -3.03 -0.59
N ALA A 120 -1.97 -3.24 0.72
CA ALA A 120 -0.76 -2.99 1.51
C ALA A 120 0.39 -3.90 1.07
N LEU A 121 0.13 -5.19 0.79
CA LEU A 121 1.15 -6.10 0.26
C LEU A 121 1.65 -5.67 -1.12
N ILE A 122 0.74 -5.29 -2.02
CA ILE A 122 1.06 -4.78 -3.35
C ILE A 122 1.89 -3.50 -3.23
N ARG A 123 1.45 -2.55 -2.40
CA ARG A 123 2.16 -1.29 -2.16
C ARG A 123 3.54 -1.53 -1.57
N TRP A 124 3.68 -2.44 -0.62
CA TRP A 124 4.97 -2.78 -0.04
C TRP A 124 5.89 -3.45 -1.07
N ARG A 125 5.38 -4.37 -1.89
CA ARG A 125 6.17 -5.03 -2.93
C ARG A 125 6.63 -4.07 -4.04
N TRP A 126 5.78 -3.09 -4.38
CA TRP A 126 5.95 -2.22 -5.55
C TRP A 126 5.77 -0.73 -5.24
N SER A 127 6.29 -0.27 -4.11
CA SER A 127 6.14 1.14 -3.69
C SER A 127 6.57 2.17 -4.73
N SER A 128 7.43 1.83 -5.68
CA SER A 128 7.85 2.71 -6.77
C SER A 128 6.77 2.90 -7.85
N ALA A 129 5.85 1.95 -7.96
CA ALA A 129 4.74 1.94 -8.90
C ALA A 129 3.41 2.34 -8.25
N VAL A 130 3.34 2.48 -6.94
CA VAL A 130 2.13 2.95 -6.25
C VAL A 130 2.33 4.40 -5.87
N ASP A 131 1.45 5.31 -6.34
CA ASP A 131 1.46 6.69 -5.88
C ASP A 131 1.40 6.70 -4.35
N PRO A 132 2.44 7.21 -3.66
CA PRO A 132 2.44 7.29 -2.23
C PRO A 132 1.24 8.06 -1.68
N GLY A 133 0.69 9.00 -2.49
CA GLY A 133 -0.53 9.80 -2.33
C GLY A 133 -1.85 9.06 -2.23
N SER A 134 -1.90 7.84 -2.75
CA SER A 134 -3.15 7.11 -2.87
C SER A 134 -3.43 6.35 -1.57
N LEU A 135 -4.11 6.99 -0.63
CA LEU A 135 -4.90 6.25 0.36
C LEU A 135 -6.07 5.63 -0.39
N ALA A 136 -5.84 4.43 -0.91
CA ALA A 136 -6.87 3.73 -1.65
C ALA A 136 -7.89 3.16 -0.65
N THR A 137 -9.05 3.82 -0.58
CA THR A 137 -10.26 3.16 -0.08
C THR A 137 -10.87 2.39 -1.23
N PRO A 138 -11.27 1.12 -1.04
CA PRO A 138 -12.03 0.43 -2.06
C PRO A 138 -13.31 1.24 -2.34
N ASP A 139 -13.44 1.67 -3.59
CA ASP A 139 -14.54 2.47 -4.12
C ASP A 139 -15.49 1.65 -5.01
N GLY A 140 -15.18 0.36 -5.14
CA GLY A 140 -15.91 -0.58 -5.96
C GLY A 140 -17.30 -0.89 -5.44
N PRO A 141 -18.25 -1.21 -6.33
CA PRO A 141 -19.48 -1.84 -5.90
C PRO A 141 -19.16 -3.19 -5.25
N LEU A 142 -19.94 -3.58 -4.23
CA LEU A 142 -19.99 -4.97 -3.81
C LEU A 142 -20.65 -5.77 -4.93
N LEU A 143 -20.00 -6.85 -5.35
CA LEU A 143 -20.46 -7.77 -6.38
C LEU A 143 -20.76 -9.12 -5.74
N TRP A 144 -21.66 -9.89 -6.36
CA TRP A 144 -21.94 -11.27 -5.97
C TRP A 144 -22.11 -12.16 -7.19
N SER A 145 -21.86 -13.45 -7.01
CA SER A 145 -22.00 -14.49 -8.03
C SER A 145 -22.31 -15.84 -7.37
N ASP A 146 -23.12 -16.69 -7.99
CA ASP A 146 -23.37 -18.06 -7.55
C ASP A 146 -22.67 -19.12 -8.41
N ASP A 147 -21.99 -18.70 -9.49
CA ASP A 147 -21.22 -19.55 -10.39
C ASP A 147 -19.72 -19.16 -10.47
N GLY A 148 -19.35 -17.99 -9.95
CA GLY A 148 -18.01 -17.41 -10.05
C GLY A 148 -17.69 -16.76 -11.40
N GLU A 149 -18.60 -16.84 -12.37
CA GLU A 149 -18.43 -16.37 -13.74
C GLU A 149 -19.26 -15.10 -14.00
N GLU A 150 -20.55 -15.11 -13.67
CA GLU A 150 -21.46 -13.97 -13.82
C GLU A 150 -21.52 -13.13 -12.54
N TRP A 151 -20.98 -11.90 -12.61
CA TRP A 151 -20.89 -10.99 -11.47
C TRP A 151 -21.99 -9.92 -11.49
N ASN A 152 -22.80 -9.88 -10.43
CA ASN A 152 -23.94 -8.99 -10.27
C ASN A 152 -23.65 -7.90 -9.24
N ARG A 153 -23.99 -6.65 -9.53
CA ARG A 153 -23.81 -5.53 -8.58
C ARG A 153 -24.85 -5.58 -7.46
N LEU A 154 -24.38 -5.61 -6.21
CA LEU A 154 -25.19 -5.21 -5.07
C LEU A 154 -25.37 -3.70 -5.08
N ARG A 155 -26.62 -3.25 -5.02
CA ARG A 155 -26.97 -1.83 -5.02
C ARG A 155 -26.78 -1.25 -3.61
N LEU A 156 -25.52 -1.12 -3.19
CA LEU A 156 -25.10 -0.41 -1.98
C LEU A 156 -24.93 1.10 -2.27
N ARG A 157 -24.81 1.90 -1.20
CA ARG A 157 -24.53 3.34 -1.29
C ARG A 157 -23.28 3.61 -2.16
N PRO A 158 -23.27 4.72 -2.91
CA PRO A 158 -22.14 5.05 -3.78
C PRO A 158 -20.89 5.37 -2.96
N GLN A 159 -19.71 4.92 -3.42
CA GLN A 159 -18.41 5.32 -2.88
C GLN A 159 -17.42 5.70 -3.99
N TRP A 160 -16.39 6.47 -3.59
CA TRP A 160 -15.70 7.53 -4.34
C TRP A 160 -14.46 7.11 -5.13
N SER A 161 -14.24 7.71 -6.31
CA SER A 161 -13.10 7.40 -7.20
C SER A 161 -11.72 7.96 -6.81
N ALA A 162 -10.65 7.19 -7.08
CA ALA A 162 -9.25 7.65 -7.06
C ALA A 162 -8.64 7.86 -8.48
N ARG A 163 -7.48 8.54 -8.59
CA ARG A 163 -6.71 8.81 -9.83
C ARG A 163 -5.27 8.31 -9.74
N LEU A 164 -4.69 7.91 -10.89
CA LEU A 164 -3.69 6.84 -11.00
C LEU A 164 -2.54 7.11 -12.01
N HIS A 165 -1.29 6.73 -11.69
CA HIS A 165 -0.02 6.58 -12.48
C HIS A 165 1.02 5.84 -11.57
N PRO A 166 1.99 4.97 -11.99
CA PRO A 166 2.60 4.52 -13.28
C PRO A 166 2.65 2.95 -13.43
N GLN A 167 3.55 2.28 -14.17
CA GLN A 167 3.41 0.87 -14.65
C GLN A 167 3.93 -0.27 -13.72
N LEU A 168 3.20 -1.41 -13.61
CA LEU A 168 3.59 -2.70 -12.98
C LEU A 168 3.90 -3.82 -13.99
N SER A 169 4.70 -4.81 -13.60
CA SER A 169 4.89 -6.08 -14.35
C SER A 169 4.28 -7.25 -13.57
N LEU A 170 3.33 -7.96 -14.18
CA LEU A 170 2.71 -9.17 -13.61
C LEU A 170 3.46 -10.40 -14.12
N ASN A 171 4.00 -11.21 -13.20
CA ASN A 171 4.63 -12.49 -13.54
C ASN A 171 4.40 -13.53 -12.42
N PRO A 172 4.58 -14.83 -12.70
CA PRO A 172 4.29 -15.89 -11.72
C PRO A 172 5.21 -15.90 -10.50
N ALA A 173 6.43 -15.35 -10.59
CA ALA A 173 7.34 -15.30 -9.46
C ALA A 173 6.81 -14.32 -8.39
N VAL A 174 6.29 -13.18 -8.83
CA VAL A 174 5.60 -12.22 -7.97
C VAL A 174 4.37 -12.85 -7.31
N GLU A 175 3.58 -13.63 -8.05
CA GLU A 175 2.39 -14.30 -7.53
C GLU A 175 2.74 -15.18 -6.33
N GLN A 176 3.77 -16.02 -6.49
CA GLN A 176 4.29 -16.86 -5.42
C GLN A 176 4.87 -16.05 -4.25
N GLU A 177 5.54 -14.92 -4.51
CA GLU A 177 6.03 -14.02 -3.45
C GLU A 177 4.88 -13.41 -2.65
N LEU A 178 3.84 -12.90 -3.31
CA LEU A 178 2.67 -12.32 -2.65
C LEU A 178 1.88 -13.39 -1.88
N GLU A 179 1.75 -14.59 -2.43
CA GLU A 179 1.12 -15.71 -1.74
C GLU A 179 1.91 -16.13 -0.50
N ALA A 180 3.25 -16.19 -0.58
CA ALA A 180 4.11 -16.46 0.56
C ALA A 180 4.02 -15.36 1.64
N LEU A 181 3.94 -14.08 1.24
CA LEU A 181 3.73 -12.97 2.17
C LEU A 181 2.36 -13.03 2.83
N ALA A 182 1.30 -13.27 2.05
CA ALA A 182 -0.06 -13.40 2.58
C ALA A 182 -0.20 -14.58 3.55
N ALA A 183 0.49 -15.70 3.28
CA ALA A 183 0.51 -16.87 4.14
C ALA A 183 1.24 -16.64 5.48
N THR A 184 2.07 -15.60 5.62
CA THR A 184 2.95 -15.42 6.79
C THR A 184 2.41 -14.45 7.85
N ASP A 185 1.16 -13.96 7.75
CA ASP A 185 0.61 -12.86 8.58
C ASP A 185 1.55 -11.62 8.63
N VAL A 186 2.46 -11.53 7.66
CA VAL A 186 3.39 -10.41 7.51
C VAL A 186 2.67 -9.34 6.72
N ARG A 187 2.44 -8.20 7.36
CA ARG A 187 1.86 -7.01 6.75
C ARG A 187 2.97 -6.05 6.32
N GLU A 188 2.60 -5.08 5.50
CA GLU A 188 3.45 -3.91 5.25
C GLU A 188 4.00 -3.37 6.59
N PRO A 189 5.33 -3.21 6.73
CA PRO A 189 5.91 -2.72 7.97
C PRO A 189 5.43 -1.29 8.29
N VAL A 190 5.09 -1.03 9.55
CA VAL A 190 4.52 0.27 9.98
C VAL A 190 5.39 1.47 9.57
N GLY A 191 6.72 1.36 9.56
CA GLY A 191 7.54 2.48 9.11
C GLY A 191 7.43 2.75 7.61
N ARG A 192 7.07 1.78 6.78
CA ARG A 192 6.69 2.01 5.36
C ARG A 192 5.42 2.84 5.27
N GLU A 193 4.39 2.45 6.03
CA GLU A 193 3.13 3.20 6.08
C GLU A 193 3.38 4.66 6.50
N ILE A 194 4.18 4.87 7.53
CA ILE A 194 4.59 6.22 7.99
C ILE A 194 5.33 6.97 6.88
N TRP A 195 6.23 6.30 6.14
CA TRP A 195 6.96 6.91 5.04
C TRP A 195 6.05 7.31 3.87
N HIS A 196 5.05 6.50 3.54
CA HIS A 196 4.04 6.86 2.54
C HIS A 196 3.30 8.12 2.94
N VAL A 197 2.84 8.22 4.19
CA VAL A 197 2.22 9.45 4.71
C VAL A 197 3.20 10.63 4.65
N ALA A 198 4.48 10.42 4.99
CA ALA A 198 5.50 11.46 4.97
C ALA A 198 5.63 12.12 3.59
N SER A 199 5.47 11.37 2.51
CA SER A 199 5.59 11.89 1.14
C SER A 199 4.42 12.76 0.66
N GLN A 200 3.33 12.83 1.44
CA GLN A 200 2.09 13.52 1.07
C GLN A 200 1.79 14.79 1.87
N VAL A 201 2.59 15.06 2.89
CA VAL A 201 2.35 16.15 3.84
C VAL A 201 3.26 17.34 3.53
N ASP A 202 3.16 18.39 4.34
CA ASP A 202 4.03 19.54 4.22
C ASP A 202 5.51 19.16 4.48
N PRO A 203 6.48 19.91 3.92
CA PRO A 203 7.91 19.64 4.03
C PRO A 203 8.45 19.36 5.45
N VAL A 204 7.93 20.04 6.48
CA VAL A 204 8.41 19.87 7.86
C VAL A 204 7.92 18.54 8.40
N THR A 205 6.63 18.29 8.27
CA THR A 205 6.01 17.02 8.68
C THR A 205 6.62 15.85 7.90
N THR A 206 6.94 16.02 6.61
CA THR A 206 7.64 15.03 5.80
C THR A 206 8.95 14.58 6.46
N ILE A 207 9.82 15.52 6.85
CA ILE A 207 11.11 15.17 7.44
C ILE A 207 10.94 14.49 8.80
N ILE A 208 10.00 14.97 9.61
CA ILE A 208 9.71 14.37 10.92
C ILE A 208 9.24 12.92 10.74
N LEU A 209 8.26 12.69 9.86
CA LEU A 209 7.71 11.36 9.62
C LEU A 209 8.70 10.44 8.92
N ALA A 210 9.48 10.92 7.95
CA ALA A 210 10.50 10.12 7.27
C ALA A 210 11.61 9.62 8.21
N VAL A 211 12.07 10.45 9.15
CA VAL A 211 13.02 10.02 10.19
C VAL A 211 12.35 9.05 11.17
N THR A 212 11.09 9.31 11.55
CA THR A 212 10.32 8.43 12.43
C THR A 212 10.12 7.03 11.82
N ALA A 213 9.86 6.96 10.51
CA ALA A 213 9.77 5.71 9.77
C ALA A 213 11.06 4.87 9.91
N VAL A 214 12.22 5.49 9.71
CA VAL A 214 13.53 4.84 9.89
C VAL A 214 13.75 4.40 11.33
N GLU A 215 13.39 5.23 12.32
CA GLU A 215 13.46 4.88 13.74
C GLU A 215 12.63 3.62 14.07
N VAL A 216 11.39 3.55 13.58
CA VAL A 216 10.48 2.42 13.78
C VAL A 216 11.04 1.15 13.14
N GLU A 217 11.46 1.21 11.87
CA GLU A 217 11.95 0.02 11.18
C GLU A 217 13.31 -0.44 11.67
N LEU A 218 14.20 0.47 12.10
CA LEU A 218 15.46 0.10 12.71
C LEU A 218 15.23 -0.69 14.01
N LYS A 219 14.25 -0.29 14.83
CA LYS A 219 13.89 -1.04 16.04
C LYS A 219 13.34 -2.43 15.71
N ARG A 220 12.52 -2.55 14.67
CA ARG A 220 12.01 -3.84 14.18
C ARG A 220 13.14 -4.73 13.68
N LEU A 221 14.06 -4.19 12.88
CA LEU A 221 15.25 -4.90 12.41
C LEU A 221 16.11 -5.40 13.58
N LEU A 222 16.39 -4.54 14.55
CA LEU A 222 17.13 -4.92 15.75
C LEU A 222 16.42 -6.01 16.56
N SER A 223 15.09 -5.97 16.65
CA SER A 223 14.31 -7.00 17.34
C SER A 223 14.33 -8.34 16.59
N ALA A 224 14.48 -8.31 15.26
CA ALA A 224 14.67 -9.51 14.45
C ALA A 224 16.09 -10.08 14.58
N LEU A 225 17.11 -9.23 14.63
CA LEU A 225 18.52 -9.64 14.75
C LEU A 225 18.92 -10.05 16.18
N VAL A 226 18.29 -9.46 17.21
CA VAL A 226 18.57 -9.74 18.63
C VAL A 226 17.25 -9.91 19.40
N PRO A 227 16.54 -11.04 19.21
CA PRO A 227 15.21 -11.26 19.80
C PRO A 227 15.18 -11.10 21.32
N GLU A 228 16.24 -11.51 22.03
CA GLU A 228 16.35 -11.43 23.49
C GLU A 228 16.34 -9.98 24.01
N ALA A 229 16.78 -9.03 23.18
CA ALA A 229 16.82 -7.61 23.49
C ALA A 229 15.69 -6.80 22.84
N GLY A 230 14.79 -7.45 22.07
CA GLY A 230 13.73 -6.76 21.33
C GLY A 230 12.85 -5.87 22.20
N TRP A 231 12.49 -6.35 23.40
CA TRP A 231 11.69 -5.56 24.36
C TRP A 231 12.39 -4.26 24.78
N LEU A 232 13.72 -4.28 24.93
CA LEU A 232 14.48 -3.09 25.34
C LEU A 232 14.53 -2.08 24.18
N VAL A 233 14.74 -2.57 22.97
CA VAL A 233 14.87 -1.74 21.78
C VAL A 233 13.54 -1.05 21.40
N ILE A 234 12.43 -1.78 21.50
CA ILE A 234 11.10 -1.25 21.18
C ILE A 234 10.74 -0.09 22.12
N ASN A 235 11.05 -0.22 23.42
CA ASN A 235 10.71 0.75 24.46
C ASN A 235 11.70 1.92 24.58
N LEU A 236 12.85 1.89 23.89
CA LEU A 236 13.81 3.00 23.91
C LEU A 236 13.21 4.24 23.21
N PRO A 237 13.14 5.41 23.87
CA PRO A 237 12.72 6.63 23.21
C PRO A 237 13.81 7.07 22.20
N ALA A 238 13.40 7.38 20.96
CA ALA A 238 14.22 7.95 19.88
C ALA A 238 15.71 7.52 19.90
N PRO A 239 16.02 6.28 19.48
CA PRO A 239 17.38 5.77 19.56
C PRO A 239 18.35 6.61 18.71
N PRO A 240 19.66 6.61 19.01
CA PRO A 240 20.66 7.32 18.19
C PRO A 240 20.87 6.58 16.86
N ILE A 241 19.90 6.68 15.94
CA ILE A 241 19.76 5.80 14.76
C ILE A 241 21.03 5.73 13.91
N VAL A 242 21.68 6.87 13.71
CA VAL A 242 22.91 6.97 12.94
C VAL A 242 24.02 6.12 13.55
N ARG A 243 24.21 6.22 14.87
CA ARG A 243 25.24 5.46 15.58
C ARG A 243 24.93 3.98 15.60
N ILE A 244 23.64 3.62 15.74
CA ILE A 244 23.23 2.23 15.67
C ILE A 244 23.56 1.63 14.30
N ILE A 245 23.20 2.33 13.22
CA ILE A 245 23.44 1.85 11.85
C ILE A 245 24.96 1.77 11.55
N GLU A 246 25.74 2.78 11.92
CA GLU A 246 27.19 2.81 11.61
C GLU A 246 28.04 1.94 12.55
N GLU A 247 27.73 1.91 13.85
CA GLU A 247 28.63 1.35 14.88
C GLU A 247 28.14 0.03 15.48
N TYR A 248 26.82 -0.23 15.46
CA TYR A 248 26.22 -1.37 16.18
C TYR A 248 25.75 -2.48 15.24
N LEU A 249 24.93 -2.18 14.22
CA LEU A 249 24.43 -3.18 13.28
C LEU A 249 25.56 -4.05 12.67
N PRO A 250 26.71 -3.49 12.24
CA PRO A 250 27.79 -4.29 11.64
C PRO A 250 28.42 -5.33 12.58
N LYS A 251 28.15 -5.24 13.90
CA LYS A 251 28.65 -6.16 14.92
C LYS A 251 27.67 -7.28 15.26
N LEU A 252 26.44 -7.21 14.76
CA LEU A 252 25.40 -8.19 15.05
C LEU A 252 25.56 -9.41 14.14
N GLU A 253 25.28 -10.59 14.71
CA GLU A 253 25.16 -11.82 13.93
C GLU A 253 23.94 -11.74 13.01
N GLY A 254 24.04 -12.32 11.81
CA GLY A 254 22.97 -12.29 10.81
C GLY A 254 22.83 -10.98 10.01
N TYR A 255 23.54 -9.91 10.40
CA TYR A 255 23.58 -8.67 9.62
C TYR A 255 24.48 -8.81 8.40
N ASP A 256 23.94 -8.63 7.20
CA ASP A 256 24.69 -8.67 5.95
C ASP A 256 25.44 -7.34 5.75
N GLN A 257 26.76 -7.37 5.94
CA GLN A 257 27.59 -6.18 5.75
C GLN A 257 27.64 -5.69 4.30
N THR A 258 27.38 -6.56 3.31
CA THR A 258 27.37 -6.17 1.89
C THR A 258 26.25 -5.19 1.58
N LEU A 259 25.14 -5.27 2.32
CA LEU A 259 23.98 -4.39 2.24
C LEU A 259 24.06 -3.18 3.18
N SER A 260 25.24 -2.88 3.74
CA SER A 260 25.39 -1.75 4.64
C SER A 260 25.23 -0.41 3.92
N PRO A 261 24.41 0.52 4.45
CA PRO A 261 24.25 1.86 3.89
C PRO A 261 25.60 2.55 3.67
N ARG A 262 25.85 3.07 2.45
CA ARG A 262 27.08 3.80 2.14
C ARG A 262 27.09 5.20 2.75
N ARG A 263 28.28 5.81 2.78
CA ARG A 263 28.54 7.11 3.43
C ARG A 263 27.65 8.24 2.93
N ALA A 264 27.27 8.23 1.65
CA ALA A 264 26.35 9.24 1.08
C ALA A 264 24.96 9.15 1.72
N LEU A 265 24.36 7.95 1.73
CA LEU A 265 23.07 7.65 2.33
C LEU A 265 23.03 8.00 3.83
N ILE A 266 24.07 7.60 4.57
CA ILE A 266 24.22 7.97 5.99
C ILE A 266 24.40 9.48 6.18
N GLY A 267 25.12 10.15 5.28
CA GLY A 267 25.28 11.60 5.30
C GLY A 267 23.94 12.33 5.19
N THR A 268 23.06 11.87 4.30
CA THR A 268 21.69 12.41 4.16
C THR A 268 20.84 12.13 5.40
N LEU A 269 20.91 10.92 5.97
CA LEU A 269 20.21 10.61 7.23
C LEU A 269 20.69 11.49 8.39
N LYS A 270 21.99 11.71 8.54
CA LYS A 270 22.57 12.62 9.55
C LYS A 270 21.99 14.03 9.43
N LYS A 271 21.86 14.55 8.22
CA LYS A 271 21.22 15.86 7.96
C LYS A 271 19.73 15.82 8.33
N ALA A 272 19.01 14.77 7.94
CA ALA A 272 17.58 14.61 8.24
C ALA A 272 17.30 14.58 9.75
N VAL A 273 18.05 13.80 10.51
CA VAL A 273 17.93 13.72 11.98
C VAL A 273 18.19 15.08 12.62
N LYS A 274 19.21 15.82 12.15
CA LYS A 274 19.48 17.16 12.63
C LYS A 274 18.31 18.11 12.34
N LEU A 275 17.77 18.10 11.13
CA LEU A 275 16.61 18.92 10.75
C LEU A 275 15.38 18.58 11.60
N ARG A 276 15.06 17.29 11.77
CA ARG A 276 13.97 16.82 12.63
C ARG A 276 14.14 17.31 14.07
N ASN A 277 15.34 17.22 14.64
CA ASN A 277 15.59 17.71 15.99
C ASN A 277 15.44 19.23 16.10
N ASP A 278 15.95 19.98 15.12
CA ASP A 278 15.75 21.43 15.05
C ASP A 278 14.24 21.76 15.01
N PHE A 279 13.46 21.07 14.17
CA PHE A 279 12.01 21.30 14.03
C PHE A 279 11.21 20.98 15.30
N VAL A 280 11.51 19.85 15.94
CA VAL A 280 10.77 19.39 17.14
C VAL A 280 11.13 20.21 18.38
N HIS A 281 12.41 20.60 18.54
CA HIS A 281 12.89 21.17 19.80
C HIS A 281 13.07 22.69 19.78
N VAL A 282 13.46 23.26 18.65
CA VAL A 282 13.73 24.70 18.55
C VAL A 282 12.44 25.45 18.18
N GLY A 283 11.56 24.80 17.42
CA GLY A 283 10.36 25.41 16.86
C GLY A 283 10.69 26.54 15.88
N PRO A 284 9.66 27.20 15.30
CA PRO A 284 9.89 28.33 14.44
C PRO A 284 10.48 29.50 15.21
N LEU A 285 11.77 29.78 14.97
CA LEU A 285 12.44 30.97 15.48
C LEU A 285 11.88 32.22 14.79
N GLY A 286 10.72 32.67 15.26
CA GLY A 286 10.19 34.04 15.14
C GLY A 286 9.69 34.52 13.77
N ASP A 287 10.16 33.98 12.64
CA ASP A 287 9.81 34.51 11.31
C ASP A 287 9.73 33.40 10.26
N ALA A 288 8.55 33.12 9.70
CA ALA A 288 8.29 32.05 8.71
C ALA A 288 9.30 31.99 7.54
N SER A 289 10.00 33.10 7.26
CA SER A 289 11.21 33.18 6.43
C SER A 289 12.30 32.13 6.78
N TRP A 290 12.45 31.77 8.05
CA TRP A 290 13.41 30.77 8.53
C TRP A 290 13.16 29.38 7.92
N LEU A 291 11.88 29.04 7.67
CA LEU A 291 11.47 27.75 7.14
C LEU A 291 11.81 27.64 5.66
N HIS A 292 11.44 28.66 4.89
CA HIS A 292 11.68 28.72 3.45
C HIS A 292 13.16 28.90 3.09
N SER A 293 13.95 29.55 3.94
CA SER A 293 15.40 29.71 3.72
C SER A 293 16.20 28.45 4.00
N ARG A 294 15.77 27.61 4.95
CA ARG A 294 16.47 26.35 5.31
C ARG A 294 15.96 25.12 4.56
N LEU A 295 14.69 25.07 4.19
CA LEU A 295 14.08 23.86 3.66
C LEU A 295 13.74 23.98 2.17
N LYS A 296 14.71 23.60 1.35
CA LYS A 296 14.55 23.52 -0.10
C LYS A 296 13.80 22.24 -0.45
N ALA A 297 12.97 22.29 -1.49
CA ALA A 297 12.27 21.11 -2.02
C ALA A 297 13.23 19.95 -2.38
N GLU A 298 14.43 20.28 -2.88
CA GLU A 298 15.50 19.31 -3.11
C GLU A 298 15.88 18.54 -1.84
N THR A 299 16.07 19.25 -0.72
CA THR A 299 16.40 18.63 0.57
C THR A 299 15.32 17.63 1.00
N VAL A 300 14.04 17.98 0.81
CA VAL A 300 12.92 17.10 1.15
C VAL A 300 12.94 15.84 0.27
N ARG A 301 13.15 15.99 -1.04
CA ARG A 301 13.28 14.86 -1.97
C ARG A 301 14.47 13.96 -1.64
N GLU A 302 15.63 14.54 -1.37
CA GLU A 302 16.83 13.81 -0.93
C GLU A 302 16.56 12.99 0.34
N VAL A 303 15.88 13.58 1.33
CA VAL A 303 15.53 12.89 2.58
C VAL A 303 14.52 11.77 2.34
N LEU A 304 13.47 12.00 1.55
CA LEU A 304 12.49 10.98 1.21
C LEU A 304 13.13 9.80 0.48
N ALA A 305 13.96 10.06 -0.53
CA ALA A 305 14.67 9.03 -1.28
C ALA A 305 15.63 8.23 -0.37
N ALA A 306 16.44 8.92 0.43
CA ALA A 306 17.41 8.30 1.34
C ALA A 306 16.73 7.43 2.41
N THR A 307 15.64 7.93 3.00
CA THR A 307 14.88 7.16 3.98
C THR A 307 14.20 5.95 3.33
N SER A 308 13.61 6.10 2.14
CA SER A 308 13.04 4.97 1.38
C SER A 308 14.06 3.85 1.14
N ASP A 309 15.26 4.21 0.68
CA ASP A 309 16.34 3.27 0.42
C ASP A 309 16.80 2.57 1.71
N LEU A 310 16.93 3.30 2.82
CA LEU A 310 17.24 2.70 4.12
C LEU A 310 16.18 1.68 4.54
N LEU A 311 14.90 2.00 4.36
CA LEU A 311 13.83 1.05 4.65
C LEU A 311 13.96 -0.20 3.76
N TRP A 312 14.35 -0.08 2.47
CA TRP A 312 14.50 -1.25 1.58
C TRP A 312 15.68 -2.10 1.99
N LEU A 313 16.77 -1.48 2.44
CA LEU A 313 17.88 -2.21 3.02
C LEU A 313 17.46 -2.94 4.30
N PHE A 314 16.63 -2.35 5.15
CA PHE A 314 16.12 -3.06 6.34
C PHE A 314 15.21 -4.23 5.99
N ASP A 315 14.37 -4.11 4.96
CA ASP A 315 13.56 -5.22 4.44
C ASP A 315 14.47 -6.35 3.90
N ALA A 316 15.49 -6.01 3.11
CA ALA A 316 16.45 -6.99 2.58
C ALA A 316 17.23 -7.71 3.70
N GLN A 317 17.65 -6.97 4.74
CA GLN A 317 18.32 -7.53 5.92
C GLN A 317 17.43 -8.49 6.72
N ARG A 318 16.10 -8.40 6.58
CA ARG A 318 15.13 -9.34 7.17
C ARG A 318 14.82 -10.54 6.27
N GLY A 319 15.52 -10.68 5.14
CA GLY A 319 15.37 -11.79 4.21
C GLY A 319 14.43 -11.51 3.03
N HIS A 320 13.90 -10.29 2.89
CA HIS A 320 13.08 -9.90 1.74
C HIS A 320 13.97 -9.46 0.58
N SER A 321 14.60 -10.40 -0.13
CA SER A 321 15.57 -10.09 -1.21
C SER A 321 15.00 -9.21 -2.33
N TRP A 322 13.70 -9.32 -2.60
CA TRP A 322 12.98 -8.49 -3.57
C TRP A 322 13.00 -6.99 -3.23
N ALA A 323 13.28 -6.63 -1.97
CA ALA A 323 13.39 -5.23 -1.55
C ALA A 323 14.50 -4.49 -2.30
N LEU A 324 15.53 -5.21 -2.75
CA LEU A 324 16.64 -4.65 -3.52
C LEU A 324 16.20 -4.10 -4.88
N ASP A 325 15.11 -4.63 -5.46
CA ASP A 325 14.53 -4.14 -6.71
C ASP A 325 13.97 -2.71 -6.58
N ASN A 326 13.69 -2.28 -5.35
CA ASN A 326 13.09 -1.00 -5.03
C ASN A 326 14.10 0.06 -4.56
N LEU A 327 15.39 -0.25 -4.54
CA LEU A 327 16.43 0.74 -4.26
C LEU A 327 16.52 1.78 -5.39
N SER A 328 16.88 3.02 -5.06
CA SER A 328 17.27 4.00 -6.08
C SER A 328 18.47 3.51 -6.89
N ASP A 329 18.61 4.01 -8.11
CA ASP A 329 19.74 3.65 -8.98
C ASP A 329 21.08 4.02 -8.33
N GLN A 330 21.14 5.16 -7.64
CA GLN A 330 22.34 5.59 -6.92
C GLN A 330 22.70 4.61 -5.79
N THR A 331 21.74 4.23 -4.95
CA THR A 331 22.01 3.28 -3.86
C THR A 331 22.36 1.89 -4.40
N SER A 332 21.71 1.45 -5.47
CA SER A 332 22.02 0.18 -6.14
C SER A 332 23.44 0.15 -6.69
N PHE A 333 23.87 1.25 -7.34
CA PHE A 333 25.24 1.43 -7.83
C PHE A 333 26.26 1.46 -6.69
N ASP A 334 25.98 2.24 -5.64
CA ASP A 334 26.83 2.38 -4.45
C ASP A 334 27.06 1.04 -3.72
N LEU A 335 26.11 0.11 -3.82
CA LEU A 335 26.21 -1.24 -3.27
C LEU A 335 26.85 -2.25 -4.24
N GLY A 336 27.07 -1.87 -5.50
CA GLY A 336 27.61 -2.75 -6.53
C GLY A 336 26.61 -3.78 -7.06
N LEU A 337 25.30 -3.52 -6.87
CA LEU A 337 24.21 -4.39 -7.36
C LEU A 337 23.95 -4.20 -8.86
N ARG A 338 24.40 -3.09 -9.44
CA ARG A 338 24.35 -2.80 -10.87
C ARG A 338 25.74 -2.45 -11.41
N SER A 339 26.10 -3.00 -12.56
CA SER A 339 27.40 -2.83 -13.22
C SER A 339 27.46 -1.66 -14.20
N ASP A 340 26.31 -1.15 -14.62
CA ASP A 340 26.24 -0.08 -15.61
C ASP A 340 26.56 1.26 -14.94
N SER A 341 27.33 2.10 -15.63
CA SER A 341 27.68 3.45 -15.16
C SER A 341 26.43 4.19 -14.70
N VAL A 342 26.50 4.89 -13.56
CA VAL A 342 25.44 5.77 -13.03
C VAL A 342 24.82 6.51 -14.22
N PRO A 343 23.54 6.26 -14.57
CA PRO A 343 22.91 7.05 -15.63
C PRO A 343 23.06 8.53 -15.23
N GLU A 344 23.42 9.40 -16.17
CA GLU A 344 23.09 10.83 -16.00
C GLU A 344 21.63 10.90 -15.51
N PRO A 345 21.27 11.77 -14.54
CA PRO A 345 20.00 11.71 -13.81
C PRO A 345 18.81 11.68 -14.78
N ALA A 346 18.42 10.49 -15.20
CA ALA A 346 17.43 10.22 -16.22
C ALA A 346 16.30 9.50 -15.49
N GLY A 347 15.30 10.29 -15.12
CA GLY A 347 14.14 9.84 -14.36
C GLY A 347 14.37 9.92 -12.85
N GLU A 348 14.37 11.15 -12.31
CA GLU A 348 14.03 11.33 -10.90
C GLU A 348 12.77 10.50 -10.59
N ARG A 349 12.77 9.74 -9.49
CA ARG A 349 11.50 9.36 -8.87
C ARG A 349 10.74 10.67 -8.63
N THR A 350 9.72 10.93 -9.43
CA THR A 350 8.95 12.16 -9.35
C THR A 350 8.12 12.11 -8.07
N PHE A 351 8.72 12.51 -6.96
CA PHE A 351 7.97 12.78 -5.74
C PHE A 351 7.28 14.12 -5.93
N VAL A 352 5.96 14.10 -6.08
CA VAL A 352 5.16 15.32 -6.09
C VAL A 352 5.11 15.83 -4.65
N VAL A 353 6.05 16.71 -4.30
CA VAL A 353 5.96 17.45 -3.04
C VAL A 353 4.78 18.41 -3.17
N PRO A 354 3.76 18.34 -2.28
CA PRO A 354 2.65 19.30 -2.31
C PRO A 354 3.23 20.71 -2.25
N ARG A 355 2.89 21.56 -3.24
CA ARG A 355 3.19 22.99 -3.13
C ARG A 355 2.37 23.53 -1.98
N ASP A 356 3.04 24.29 -1.11
CA ASP A 356 2.42 25.08 -0.06
C ASP A 356 1.29 25.89 -0.70
N GLN A 357 0.04 25.50 -0.48
CA GLN A 357 -1.12 26.29 -0.89
C GLN A 357 -1.21 27.42 0.11
N GLY A 358 -0.45 28.49 -0.16
CA GLY A 358 -0.40 29.67 0.69
C GLY A 358 -1.82 30.10 1.08
N THR A 359 -2.07 30.11 2.38
CA THR A 359 -3.26 30.70 3.00
C THR A 359 -3.31 32.21 2.81
#